data_AF-A0A7C7VUD3-F1
#
_entry.id   AF-A0A7C7VUD3-F1
#
_cell.length_a   1.000
_cell.length_b   1.000
_cell.length_c   1.000
_cell.angle_alpha   90.00
_cell.angle_beta   90.00
_cell.angle_gamma   90.00
#
_symmetry.space_group_name_H-M   'P 1'
#
loop_
_entity.id
_entity.type
_entity.pdbx_description
1 polymer ?
#
loop_
_entity_poly.entity_id
_entity_poly.type
_entity_poly.pdbx_seq_one_letter_code
_entity_poly.pdbx_strand_id
1 'polypeptide(L)'
;MEGKNNGEMREAPMSQVFETLQDRYRDLVAESLSTIPDEPFLESVHTLLNDIRQAGAVVADPGERSLLRAYMRFLATLLHQTGLQVPEVDLLPPDRERWPARAPASSRPPAWVWGLVGAALLVVLADAIAASGGIDLRALLAEALHVGDEGHNRNKAGS
;
A
#
# COMPACT_ATOMS: atom_id res chain seq x y z
N MET A 1 -9.60 -44.81 -16.41
CA MET A 1 -8.37 -44.15 -15.92
C MET A 1 -8.48 -42.68 -16.31
N GLU A 2 -9.05 -41.86 -15.43
CA GLU A 2 -9.34 -40.46 -15.74
C GLU A 2 -8.70 -39.61 -14.65
N GLY A 3 -7.52 -39.09 -14.96
CA GLY A 3 -6.73 -38.28 -14.06
C GLY A 3 -7.28 -36.87 -13.98
N LYS A 4 -7.96 -36.56 -12.87
CA LYS A 4 -8.25 -35.20 -12.40
C LYS A 4 -6.92 -34.45 -12.21
N ASN A 5 -6.56 -33.59 -13.17
CA ASN A 5 -5.61 -32.51 -12.92
C ASN A 5 -6.35 -31.37 -12.24
N ASN A 6 -6.48 -31.45 -10.91
CA ASN A 6 -6.92 -30.32 -10.11
C ASN A 6 -5.79 -29.28 -10.09
N GLY A 7 -6.14 -28.03 -10.41
CA GLY A 7 -5.22 -26.92 -10.48
C GLY A 7 -4.51 -26.65 -9.16
N GLU A 8 -3.21 -26.90 -9.12
CA GLU A 8 -2.31 -26.06 -8.36
C GLU A 8 -2.23 -24.73 -9.11
N MET A 9 -2.96 -23.72 -8.63
CA MET A 9 -2.55 -22.33 -8.85
C MET A 9 -1.21 -22.17 -8.13
N ARG A 10 -0.12 -22.54 -8.82
CA ARG A 10 1.22 -22.23 -8.35
C ARG A 10 1.34 -20.71 -8.41
N GLU A 11 1.24 -20.06 -7.26
CA GLU A 11 1.78 -18.73 -7.03
C GLU A 11 3.13 -18.69 -7.78
N ALA A 12 3.25 -17.79 -8.75
CA ALA A 12 4.50 -17.67 -9.48
C ALA A 12 5.60 -17.39 -8.43
N PRO A 13 6.69 -18.18 -8.38
CA PRO A 13 7.71 -17.97 -7.38
C PRO A 13 8.23 -16.54 -7.50
N MET A 14 8.33 -15.84 -6.37
CA MET A 14 8.85 -14.47 -6.31
C MET A 14 10.25 -14.40 -6.91
N SER A 15 10.66 -13.22 -7.36
CA SER A 15 12.02 -13.06 -7.84
C SER A 15 13.01 -13.33 -6.69
N GLN A 16 14.05 -14.12 -6.96
CA GLN A 16 15.08 -14.44 -5.95
C GLN A 16 15.75 -13.17 -5.39
N VAL A 17 15.83 -12.12 -6.22
CA VAL A 17 16.33 -10.80 -5.81
C VAL A 17 15.41 -10.19 -4.76
N PHE A 18 14.09 -10.24 -4.97
CA PHE A 18 13.11 -9.74 -4.01
C PHE A 18 13.15 -10.54 -2.70
N GLU A 19 13.20 -11.87 -2.76
CA GLU A 19 13.28 -12.73 -1.56
C GLU A 19 14.51 -12.38 -0.71
N THR A 20 15.68 -12.25 -1.34
CA THR A 20 16.93 -11.87 -0.65
C THR A 20 16.81 -10.51 0.05
N LEU A 21 16.19 -9.52 -0.61
CA LEU A 21 15.98 -8.19 -0.03
C LEU A 21 14.94 -8.21 1.08
N GLN A 22 13.90 -9.03 0.94
CA GLN A 22 12.86 -9.19 1.94
C GLN A 22 13.40 -9.81 3.22
N ASP A 23 14.27 -10.82 3.13
CA ASP A 23 14.88 -11.44 4.30
C ASP A 23 15.83 -10.46 5.02
N ARG A 24 16.68 -9.75 4.27
CA ARG A 24 17.53 -8.68 4.85
C ARG A 24 16.72 -7.57 5.52
N TYR A 25 15.59 -7.18 4.93
CA TYR A 25 14.67 -6.23 5.55
C TYR A 25 14.09 -6.75 6.86
N ARG A 26 13.64 -8.02 6.90
CA ARG A 26 13.07 -8.64 8.11
C ARG A 26 14.10 -8.69 9.24
N ASP A 27 15.33 -9.09 8.92
CA ASP A 27 16.42 -9.16 9.90
C ASP A 27 16.69 -7.78 10.51
N LEU A 28 16.77 -6.75 9.66
CA LEU A 28 17.03 -5.38 10.09
C LEU A 28 15.88 -4.80 10.92
N VAL A 29 14.63 -5.10 10.56
CA VAL A 29 13.47 -4.71 11.38
C VAL A 29 13.49 -5.42 12.74
N ALA A 30 13.82 -6.72 12.78
CA ALA A 30 13.91 -7.47 14.02
C ALA A 30 14.99 -6.87 14.95
N GLU A 31 16.13 -6.49 14.40
CA GLU A 31 17.20 -5.79 15.11
C GLU A 31 16.73 -4.44 15.67
N SER A 32 16.04 -3.64 14.85
CA SER A 32 15.52 -2.32 15.26
C SER A 32 14.53 -2.34 16.43
N LEU A 33 13.80 -3.47 16.59
CA LEU A 33 12.86 -3.65 17.69
C LEU A 33 13.54 -4.05 19.00
N SER A 34 14.79 -4.54 18.91
CA SER A 34 15.51 -5.13 20.04
C SER A 34 16.52 -4.18 20.68
N THR A 35 17.01 -3.18 19.94
CA THR A 35 18.17 -2.37 20.33
C THR A 35 17.98 -0.89 19.94
N ILE A 36 18.62 0.02 20.68
CA ILE A 36 18.67 1.44 20.32
C ILE A 36 19.52 1.58 19.06
N PRO A 37 19.07 2.32 18.03
CA PRO A 37 19.82 2.47 16.78
C PRO A 37 21.23 3.02 17.02
N ASP A 38 22.23 2.30 16.52
CA ASP A 38 23.64 2.69 16.55
C ASP A 38 24.19 2.89 15.13
N GLU A 39 25.42 3.41 15.04
CA GLU A 39 26.06 3.73 13.75
C GLU A 39 26.12 2.53 12.76
N PRO A 40 26.54 1.30 13.15
CA PRO A 40 26.58 0.16 12.22
C PRO A 40 25.19 -0.29 11.75
N PHE A 41 24.17 -0.16 12.60
CA PHE A 41 22.79 -0.36 12.19
C PHE A 41 22.36 0.66 11.12
N LEU A 42 22.68 1.95 11.32
CA LEU A 42 22.36 3.00 10.36
C LEU A 42 23.05 2.81 9.01
N GLU A 43 24.30 2.34 9.00
CA GLU A 43 25.02 1.97 7.78
C GLU A 43 24.35 0.79 7.06
N SER A 44 23.85 -0.19 7.82
CA SER A 44 23.11 -1.33 7.28
C SER A 44 21.80 -0.90 6.62
N VAL A 45 21.09 0.06 7.22
CA VAL A 45 19.89 0.68 6.62
C VAL A 45 20.24 1.39 5.32
N HIS A 46 21.33 2.17 5.30
CA HIS A 46 21.74 2.92 4.12
C HIS A 46 22.14 2.00 2.96
N THR A 47 22.87 0.93 3.27
CA THR A 47 23.25 -0.12 2.31
C THR A 47 22.00 -0.79 1.73
N LEU A 48 21.06 -1.20 2.59
CA LEU A 48 19.82 -1.85 2.14
C LEU A 48 18.97 -0.93 1.25
N LEU A 49 18.88 0.36 1.58
CA LEU A 49 18.17 1.35 0.75
C LEU A 49 18.77 1.43 -0.67
N ASN A 50 20.10 1.47 -0.78
CA ASN A 50 20.76 1.48 -2.09
C ASN A 50 20.56 0.17 -2.86
N ASP A 51 20.61 -0.97 -2.19
CA ASP A 51 20.36 -2.28 -2.81
C ASP A 51 18.93 -2.40 -3.34
N ILE A 52 17.93 -1.96 -2.56
CA ILE A 52 16.53 -1.94 -2.99
C ILE A 52 16.35 -1.01 -4.19
N ARG A 53 17.00 0.17 -4.17
CA ARG A 53 16.96 1.13 -5.26
C ARG A 53 17.46 0.53 -6.58
N GLN A 54 18.62 -0.13 -6.53
CA GLN A 54 19.22 -0.79 -7.69
C GLN A 54 18.40 -2.00 -8.17
N ALA A 55 17.85 -2.79 -7.25
CA ALA A 55 16.98 -3.92 -7.59
C ALA A 55 15.71 -3.49 -8.34
N GLY A 56 15.29 -2.24 -8.18
CA GLY A 56 14.27 -1.61 -9.01
C GLY A 56 14.52 -1.72 -10.52
N ALA A 57 15.77 -1.82 -10.99
CA ALA A 57 16.02 -2.04 -12.42
C ALA A 57 15.62 -3.45 -12.91
N VAL A 58 15.73 -4.45 -12.03
CA VAL A 58 15.62 -5.87 -12.37
C VAL A 58 14.25 -6.45 -12.01
N VAL A 59 13.63 -5.97 -10.94
CA VAL A 59 12.32 -6.43 -10.46
C VAL A 59 11.20 -5.84 -11.32
N ALA A 60 10.60 -6.67 -12.16
CA ALA A 60 9.56 -6.28 -13.10
C ALA A 60 8.14 -6.34 -12.53
N ASP A 61 7.89 -7.25 -11.58
CA ASP A 61 6.55 -7.48 -11.04
C ASP A 61 6.01 -6.23 -10.30
N PRO A 62 4.81 -5.73 -10.66
CA PRO A 62 4.24 -4.54 -10.02
C PRO A 62 4.01 -4.69 -8.50
N GLY A 63 3.68 -5.90 -8.04
CA GLY A 63 3.46 -6.23 -6.64
C GLY A 63 4.74 -6.17 -5.82
N GLU A 64 5.78 -6.89 -6.25
CA GLU A 64 7.12 -6.85 -5.64
C GLU A 64 7.67 -5.41 -5.60
N ARG A 65 7.55 -4.66 -6.70
CA ARG A 65 7.95 -3.25 -6.74
C ARG A 65 7.16 -2.37 -5.76
N SER A 66 5.88 -2.65 -5.52
CA SER A 66 5.08 -1.90 -4.55
C SER A 66 5.59 -2.12 -3.13
N LEU A 67 5.95 -3.36 -2.80
CA LEU A 67 6.54 -3.74 -1.52
C LEU A 67 7.92 -3.10 -1.31
N LEU A 68 8.80 -3.15 -2.31
CA LEU A 68 10.10 -2.49 -2.24
C LEU A 68 9.98 -0.98 -1.97
N ARG A 69 9.03 -0.29 -2.61
CA ARG A 69 8.75 1.13 -2.32
C ARG A 69 8.22 1.33 -0.89
N ALA A 70 7.43 0.41 -0.36
CA ALA A 70 6.96 0.48 1.02
C ALA A 70 8.12 0.33 2.01
N TYR A 71 9.02 -0.64 1.78
CA TYR A 71 10.22 -0.84 2.59
C TYR A 71 11.13 0.40 2.59
N MET A 72 11.41 0.97 1.42
CA MET A 72 12.24 2.18 1.33
C MET A 72 11.63 3.35 2.09
N ARG A 73 10.31 3.57 2.00
CA ARG A 73 9.64 4.66 2.76
C ARG A 73 9.72 4.44 4.26
N PHE A 74 9.57 3.20 4.72
CA PHE A 74 9.69 2.88 6.13
C PHE A 74 11.11 3.14 6.64
N LEU A 75 12.13 2.61 5.94
CA LEU A 75 13.53 2.81 6.31
C LEU A 75 13.97 4.29 6.22
N ALA A 76 13.50 5.02 5.21
CA ALA A 76 13.71 6.46 5.09
C ALA A 76 13.12 7.23 6.29
N THR A 77 11.95 6.80 6.78
CA THR A 77 11.34 7.39 7.98
C THR A 77 12.20 7.14 9.22
N LEU A 78 12.79 5.94 9.35
CA LEU A 78 13.72 5.64 10.45
C LEU A 78 14.97 6.54 10.41
N LEU A 79 15.60 6.71 9.24
CA LEU A 79 16.77 7.59 9.09
C LEU A 79 16.42 9.07 9.35
N HIS A 80 15.22 9.50 8.95
CA HIS A 80 14.79 10.86 9.17
C HIS A 80 14.68 11.19 10.67
N GLN A 81 14.20 10.24 11.48
CA GLN A 81 14.07 10.42 12.93
C GLN A 81 15.42 10.54 13.64
N THR A 82 16.50 10.00 13.08
CA THR A 82 17.86 10.10 13.64
C THR A 82 18.62 11.34 13.17
N GLY A 83 18.01 12.19 12.33
CA GLY A 83 18.59 13.45 11.85
C GLY A 83 19.61 13.27 10.72
N LEU A 84 19.72 12.08 10.15
CA LEU A 84 20.59 11.80 8.99
C LEU A 84 19.92 12.20 7.68
N GLN A 85 20.74 12.53 6.68
CA GLN A 85 20.23 12.78 5.33
C GLN A 85 19.65 11.50 4.74
N VAL A 86 18.40 11.59 4.28
CA VAL A 86 17.68 10.49 3.66
C VAL A 86 18.14 10.38 2.19
N PRO A 87 18.63 9.23 1.72
CA PRO A 87 18.96 9.02 0.32
C PRO A 87 17.70 9.01 -0.57
N GLU A 88 17.87 9.12 -1.88
CA GLU A 88 16.75 9.15 -2.84
C GLU A 88 15.88 7.88 -2.76
N VAL A 89 14.59 8.06 -2.47
CA VAL A 89 13.62 6.98 -2.15
C VAL A 89 12.84 6.53 -3.39
N ASP A 90 13.47 6.61 -4.56
CA ASP A 90 12.86 6.24 -5.84
C ASP A 90 13.55 5.03 -6.45
N LEU A 91 12.77 3.96 -6.71
CA LEU A 91 13.27 2.79 -7.42
C LEU A 91 13.75 3.19 -8.81
N LEU A 92 14.88 2.62 -9.25
CA LEU A 92 15.26 2.72 -10.66
C LEU A 92 14.10 2.21 -11.54
N PRO A 93 13.86 2.85 -12.70
CA PRO A 93 12.90 2.33 -13.66
C PRO A 93 13.33 0.92 -14.08
N PRO A 94 12.37 -0.02 -14.21
CA PRO A 94 12.69 -1.35 -14.67
C PRO A 94 13.15 -1.31 -16.11
N ASP A 95 14.00 -2.25 -16.50
CA ASP A 95 14.37 -2.42 -17.90
C ASP A 95 13.10 -2.58 -18.76
N ARG A 96 12.98 -1.73 -19.79
CA ARG A 96 11.79 -1.67 -20.66
C ARG A 96 11.48 -3.01 -21.33
N GLU A 97 12.50 -3.83 -21.55
CA GLU A 97 12.37 -5.18 -22.14
C GLU A 97 11.67 -6.18 -21.21
N ARG A 98 11.61 -5.89 -19.90
CA ARG A 98 11.02 -6.78 -18.88
C ARG A 98 9.66 -6.32 -18.37
N TRP A 99 9.13 -5.20 -18.85
CA TRP A 99 7.81 -4.74 -18.43
C TRP A 99 6.73 -5.74 -18.92
N PRO A 100 5.99 -6.42 -18.02
CA PRO A 100 4.94 -7.32 -18.45
C PRO A 100 3.86 -6.53 -19.19
N ALA A 101 3.42 -7.04 -20.34
CA ALA A 101 2.24 -6.50 -21.01
C ALA A 101 1.09 -6.45 -19.98
N ARG A 102 0.46 -5.28 -19.84
CA ARG A 102 -0.60 -5.04 -18.85
C ARG A 102 -1.62 -6.18 -18.95
N ALA A 103 -1.82 -6.94 -17.87
CA ALA A 103 -2.93 -7.89 -17.80
C ALA A 103 -4.21 -7.13 -18.19
N PRO A 104 -5.06 -7.70 -19.07
CA PRO A 104 -6.27 -7.01 -19.48
C PRO A 104 -7.05 -6.63 -18.21
N ALA A 105 -7.50 -5.38 -18.15
CA ALA A 105 -8.32 -4.92 -17.03
C ALA A 105 -9.48 -5.90 -16.83
N SER A 106 -9.70 -6.34 -15.59
CA SER A 106 -10.87 -7.14 -15.26
C SER A 106 -12.13 -6.44 -15.78
N SER A 107 -13.06 -7.23 -16.34
CA SER A 107 -14.25 -6.72 -17.02
C SER A 107 -14.95 -5.68 -16.14
N ARG A 108 -15.01 -4.43 -16.61
CA ARG A 108 -15.75 -3.37 -15.92
C ARG A 108 -17.22 -3.81 -15.90
N PRO A 109 -17.88 -3.84 -14.74
CA PRO A 109 -19.28 -4.19 -14.69
C PRO A 109 -20.08 -3.23 -15.60
N PRO A 110 -21.10 -3.71 -16.31
CA PRO A 110 -21.94 -2.87 -17.14
C PRO A 110 -22.53 -1.69 -16.34
N ALA A 111 -22.68 -0.53 -16.99
CA ALA A 111 -23.16 0.69 -16.33
C ALA A 111 -24.52 0.53 -15.63
N TRP A 112 -25.38 -0.36 -16.12
CA TRP A 112 -26.69 -0.64 -15.50
C TRP A 112 -26.57 -1.29 -14.11
N VAL A 113 -25.50 -2.05 -13.85
CA VAL A 113 -25.26 -2.65 -12.52
C VAL A 113 -25.07 -1.54 -11.50
N TRP A 114 -24.27 -0.52 -11.83
CA TRP A 114 -24.12 0.67 -10.99
C TRP A 114 -25.42 1.47 -10.88
N GLY A 115 -26.21 1.52 -11.95
CA GLY A 115 -27.54 2.14 -11.93
C GLY A 115 -28.48 1.49 -10.90
N LEU A 116 -28.52 0.15 -10.86
CA LEU A 116 -29.34 -0.58 -9.88
C LEU A 116 -28.82 -0.43 -8.45
N VAL A 117 -27.50 -0.52 -8.25
CA VAL A 117 -26.88 -0.30 -6.92
C VAL A 117 -27.16 1.11 -6.41
N GLY A 118 -27.01 2.11 -7.27
CA GLY A 118 -27.30 3.51 -6.93
C GLY A 118 -28.78 3.73 -6.62
N ALA A 119 -29.69 3.14 -7.40
CA ALA A 119 -31.13 3.26 -7.15
C ALA A 119 -31.55 2.61 -5.82
N ALA A 120 -31.04 1.40 -5.52
CA ALA A 120 -31.31 0.73 -4.26
C ALA A 120 -30.77 1.52 -3.06
N LEU A 121 -29.55 2.05 -3.17
CA LEU A 121 -28.96 2.90 -2.13
C LEU A 121 -29.77 4.16 -1.89
N LEU A 122 -30.27 4.80 -2.95
CA LEU A 122 -31.05 6.03 -2.86
C LEU A 122 -32.38 5.80 -2.12
N VAL A 123 -33.05 4.66 -2.35
CA VAL A 123 -34.28 4.30 -1.64
C VAL A 123 -34.02 4.12 -0.15
N VAL A 124 -33.00 3.34 0.21
CA VAL A 124 -32.66 3.09 1.62
C VAL A 124 -32.24 4.38 2.33
N LEU A 125 -31.44 5.22 1.65
CA LEU A 125 -30.97 6.48 2.22
C LEU A 125 -32.11 7.49 2.41
N ALA A 126 -33.03 7.57 1.44
CA ALA A 126 -34.19 8.47 1.54
C ALA A 126 -35.10 8.08 2.70
N ASP A 127 -35.37 6.78 2.88
CA ASP A 127 -36.19 6.27 3.98
C ASP A 127 -35.53 6.54 5.34
N ALA A 128 -34.21 6.30 5.44
CA ALA A 128 -33.45 6.56 6.66
C ALA A 128 -33.43 8.05 7.06
N ILE A 129 -33.24 8.97 6.09
CA ILE A 129 -33.25 10.42 6.34
C ILE A 129 -34.65 10.90 6.75
N ALA A 130 -35.71 10.36 6.12
CA ALA A 130 -37.08 10.68 6.48
C ALA A 130 -37.41 10.20 7.90
N ALA A 131 -36.98 8.98 8.26
CA ALA A 131 -37.15 8.41 9.59
C ALA A 131 -36.35 9.15 10.67
N SER A 132 -35.20 9.74 10.33
CA SER A 132 -34.38 10.52 11.27
C SER A 132 -34.90 11.94 11.51
N GLY A 133 -35.92 12.39 10.77
CA GLY A 133 -36.41 13.78 10.85
C GLY A 133 -35.44 14.80 10.23
N GLY A 134 -34.53 14.35 9.35
CA GLY A 134 -33.43 15.13 8.81
C GLY A 134 -32.11 14.90 9.54
N ILE A 135 -31.05 15.54 9.06
CA ILE A 135 -29.69 15.46 9.62
C ILE A 135 -29.17 16.89 9.80
N ASP A 136 -28.74 17.24 11.01
CA ASP A 136 -28.07 18.52 11.26
C ASP A 136 -26.58 18.41 10.94
N LEU A 137 -26.23 18.76 9.70
CA LEU A 137 -24.85 18.76 9.22
C LEU A 137 -23.97 19.76 9.97
N ARG A 138 -24.53 20.83 10.56
CA ARG A 138 -23.73 21.81 11.33
C ARG A 138 -23.31 21.23 12.66
N ALA A 139 -24.23 20.52 13.33
CA ALA A 139 -23.93 19.82 14.57
C ALA A 139 -22.86 18.72 14.35
N LEU A 140 -23.02 17.91 13.30
CA LEU A 140 -22.05 16.86 12.96
C LEU A 140 -20.67 17.43 12.61
N LEU A 141 -20.61 18.51 11.83
CA LEU A 141 -19.33 19.15 11.50
C LEU A 141 -18.68 19.79 12.73
N ALA A 142 -19.47 20.37 13.65
CA ALA A 142 -18.94 20.94 14.89
C ALA A 142 -18.34 19.86 15.80
N GLU A 143 -18.97 18.69 15.90
CA GLU A 143 -18.46 17.54 16.67
C GLU A 143 -17.19 16.96 16.03
N ALA A 144 -17.17 16.82 14.70
CA ALA A 144 -15.98 16.42 13.95
C ALA A 144 -14.81 17.39 14.20
N LEU A 145 -15.03 18.70 14.05
CA LEU A 145 -14.01 19.71 14.31
C LEU A 145 -13.50 19.67 15.76
N HIS A 146 -14.37 19.38 16.73
CA HIS A 146 -13.99 19.28 18.13
C HIS A 146 -13.00 18.14 18.42
N VAL A 147 -13.06 17.04 17.67
CA VAL A 147 -12.10 15.91 17.78
C VAL A 147 -10.89 16.04 16.85
N GLY A 148 -10.71 17.22 16.23
CA GLY A 148 -9.61 17.50 15.30
C GLY A 148 -9.82 16.88 13.92
N ASP A 149 -11.06 16.57 13.56
CA ASP A 149 -11.45 16.18 12.20
C ASP A 149 -11.82 17.44 11.40
N GLU A 150 -11.03 17.72 10.38
CA GLU A 150 -11.11 18.94 9.56
C GLU A 150 -11.83 18.70 8.22
N GLY A 151 -12.29 17.46 7.98
CA GLY A 151 -13.02 17.10 6.76
C GLY A 151 -12.19 17.04 5.47
N HIS A 152 -10.88 17.33 5.51
CA HIS A 152 -9.98 17.24 4.35
C HIS A 152 -8.95 16.10 4.48
N ASN A 153 -7.86 16.29 5.24
CA ASN A 153 -6.83 15.26 5.41
C ASN A 153 -7.13 14.28 6.55
N ARG A 154 -8.00 14.67 7.48
CA ARG A 154 -8.46 13.87 8.60
C ARG A 154 -9.98 14.00 8.67
N ASN A 155 -10.69 12.94 8.24
CA ASN A 155 -12.16 12.90 8.09
C ASN A 155 -12.85 11.67 8.72
N LYS A 156 -12.15 10.95 9.62
CA LYS A 156 -12.65 9.70 10.21
C LYS A 156 -13.86 9.85 11.14
N ALA A 157 -13.98 10.98 11.84
CA ALA A 157 -15.11 11.23 12.74
C ALA A 157 -16.35 11.70 11.95
N GLY A 158 -16.15 12.29 10.77
CA GLY A 158 -17.23 12.72 9.87
C GLY A 158 -17.67 11.69 8.82
N SER A 159 -17.00 10.53 8.70
CA SER A 159 -17.26 9.51 7.66
C SER A 159 -17.76 8.15 8.21
#